data_AF-A0A0V0YCQ8-F1
#
_entry.id   AF-A0A0V0YCQ8-F1
#
_cell.length_a   1.000
_cell.length_b   1.000
_cell.length_c   1.000
_cell.angle_alpha   90.00
_cell.angle_beta   90.00
_cell.angle_gamma   90.00
#
_symmetry.space_group_name_H-M   'P 1'
#
loop_
_entity.id
_entity.type
_entity.pdbx_description
1 polymer ?
#
loop_
_entity_poly.entity_id
_entity_poly.type
_entity_poly.pdbx_seq_one_letter_code
_entity_poly.pdbx_strand_id
1 'polypeptide(L)'
;LQYVFVGPLHLVHIQVLTILLCTVISKLKDIGWKLLYIHTNRNDLMYWGLDYPPLTAYHSFLFGKLAQYFNVSWVELYKSRGFEGTDLKLFMRFTVLISDVLVFFTSCYAYSKSLPSHMHLLFLFILLYPGNILIDHGHFQFNCVSLGLYIWTCTLLHWNYDIAAAVFFVFSLSFKQMELYHAPAIFCYLLGKCLYSPLKKGLIKFFSLAFVVCFTFGLTWYPFITDIEQFGAVISRIFPFNRGLYEDKVANIWCSLSVFIKWKEIVSIQNMVCICAACTLICILPGCITLLTNPTVENFNRCSLMSSLSFFLFSYHVHEKSILIPAVYEFHVLPVTILQQIFIVRLC
;
A
#
# COMPACT_ATOMS: atom_id res chain seq x y z
N LEU A 1 -4.04 24.13 27.04
CA LEU A 1 -3.38 24.64 25.82
C LEU A 1 -1.86 24.75 25.98
N GLN A 2 -1.17 23.88 26.74
CA GLN A 2 0.31 23.94 26.83
C GLN A 2 1.04 22.66 27.27
N TYR A 3 0.45 21.47 27.13
CA TYR A 3 1.07 20.21 27.60
C TYR A 3 0.89 19.00 26.66
N VAL A 4 0.88 19.18 25.33
CA VAL A 4 0.71 18.06 24.38
C VAL A 4 1.84 17.93 23.33
N PHE A 5 2.79 18.85 23.25
CA PHE A 5 3.77 18.88 22.15
C PHE A 5 5.23 19.01 22.61
N VAL A 6 5.71 18.22 23.57
CA VAL A 6 7.16 18.00 23.73
C VAL A 6 7.43 16.60 24.32
N GLY A 7 7.50 15.61 23.46
CA GLY A 7 8.07 14.28 23.76
C GLY A 7 8.87 13.81 22.53
N PRO A 8 9.94 13.01 22.67
CA PRO A 8 10.91 12.77 21.62
C PRO A 8 10.38 11.80 20.55
N LEU A 9 9.39 12.24 19.78
CA LEU A 9 8.86 11.57 18.58
C LEU A 9 9.86 11.60 17.40
N HIS A 10 10.94 12.39 17.50
CA HIS A 10 11.89 12.60 16.41
C HIS A 10 12.99 11.53 16.26
N LEU A 11 13.20 10.67 17.26
CA LEU A 11 14.29 9.69 17.24
C LEU A 11 13.78 8.25 17.03
N VAL A 12 12.65 7.88 17.63
CA VAL A 12 12.17 6.50 17.62
C VAL A 12 11.76 6.02 16.22
N HIS A 13 11.13 6.87 15.40
CA HIS A 13 10.65 6.42 14.08
C HIS A 13 11.73 6.32 13.00
N ILE A 14 12.77 7.17 13.05
CA ILE A 14 13.90 7.07 12.11
C ILE A 14 14.71 5.81 12.39
N GLN A 15 14.78 5.35 13.66
CA GLN A 15 15.41 4.08 14.03
C GLN A 15 14.68 2.85 13.41
N VAL A 16 13.34 2.89 13.29
CA VAL A 16 12.50 1.74 12.88
C VAL A 16 12.84 1.21 11.48
N LEU A 17 13.10 2.08 10.52
CA LEU A 17 13.36 1.67 9.13
C LEU A 17 14.84 1.68 8.74
N THR A 18 15.67 2.44 9.47
CA THR A 18 17.12 2.32 9.42
C THR A 18 17.53 0.86 9.66
N ILE A 19 16.82 0.15 10.55
CA ILE A 19 17.03 -1.27 10.81
C ILE A 19 16.50 -2.15 9.66
N LEU A 20 15.34 -1.88 9.06
CA LEU A 20 14.80 -2.76 8.01
C LEU A 20 15.68 -2.80 6.75
N LEU A 21 16.13 -1.64 6.27
CA LEU A 21 17.02 -1.54 5.10
C LEU A 21 18.43 -2.04 5.38
N CYS A 22 18.99 -1.71 6.54
CA CYS A 22 20.37 -2.06 6.88
C CYS A 22 20.53 -3.53 7.28
N THR A 23 19.55 -4.13 7.95
CA THR A 23 19.71 -5.48 8.51
C THR A 23 19.34 -6.59 7.53
N VAL A 24 18.56 -6.30 6.48
CA VAL A 24 18.12 -7.34 5.52
C VAL A 24 19.30 -8.02 4.85
N ILE A 25 20.38 -7.31 4.50
CA ILE A 25 21.54 -7.95 3.85
C ILE A 25 22.34 -8.81 4.78
N SER A 26 22.61 -8.31 5.96
CA SER A 26 23.43 -9.05 6.91
C SER A 26 22.67 -10.26 7.40
N LYS A 27 21.34 -10.14 7.58
CA LYS A 27 20.45 -11.30 7.72
C LYS A 27 20.62 -12.24 6.52
N LEU A 28 20.42 -11.77 5.28
CA LEU A 28 20.47 -12.65 4.10
C LEU A 28 21.80 -13.36 3.88
N LYS A 29 22.93 -12.72 4.19
CA LYS A 29 24.26 -13.34 4.14
C LYS A 29 24.39 -14.49 5.14
N ASP A 30 23.77 -14.37 6.31
CA ASP A 30 23.96 -15.29 7.43
C ASP A 30 22.83 -16.32 7.61
N ILE A 31 21.62 -16.05 7.13
CA ILE A 31 20.41 -16.90 7.31
C ILE A 31 19.69 -17.25 5.99
N GLY A 32 19.94 -16.52 4.90
CA GLY A 32 19.28 -16.73 3.60
C GLY A 32 17.82 -16.24 3.52
N TRP A 33 17.27 -16.15 2.30
CA TRP A 33 15.93 -15.59 2.04
C TRP A 33 14.82 -16.28 2.81
N LYS A 34 14.85 -17.61 2.88
CA LYS A 34 13.78 -18.44 3.44
C LYS A 34 13.52 -18.20 4.93
N LEU A 35 14.52 -17.74 5.67
CA LEU A 35 14.43 -17.55 7.13
C LEU A 35 14.05 -16.12 7.54
N LEU A 36 13.82 -15.21 6.58
CA LEU A 36 13.59 -13.79 6.86
C LEU A 36 12.31 -13.51 7.67
N TYR A 37 11.29 -14.36 7.50
CA TYR A 37 9.99 -14.27 8.18
C TYR A 37 9.83 -15.24 9.35
N ILE A 38 10.88 -15.99 9.69
CA ILE A 38 10.83 -17.04 10.73
C ILE A 38 11.71 -16.63 11.90
N HIS A 39 11.20 -16.83 13.12
CA HIS A 39 11.98 -16.60 14.34
C HIS A 39 13.03 -17.68 14.48
N THR A 40 14.28 -17.28 14.60
CA THR A 40 15.42 -18.19 14.81
C THR A 40 16.43 -17.53 15.74
N ASN A 41 17.40 -18.30 16.23
CA ASN A 41 18.53 -17.74 17.00
C ASN A 41 19.27 -16.62 16.23
N ARG A 42 19.19 -16.65 14.88
CA ARG A 42 19.82 -15.68 13.99
C ARG A 42 18.88 -14.57 13.48
N ASN A 43 17.58 -14.68 13.73
CA ASN A 43 16.56 -13.73 13.29
C ASN A 43 15.52 -13.52 14.39
N ASP A 44 15.72 -12.44 15.13
CA ASP A 44 14.80 -12.04 16.19
C ASP A 44 13.62 -11.25 15.60
N LEU A 45 12.47 -11.91 15.47
CA LEU A 45 11.23 -11.28 15.01
C LEU A 45 10.60 -10.30 16.00
N MET A 46 10.99 -10.33 17.28
CA MET A 46 10.53 -9.37 18.29
C MET A 46 11.28 -8.05 18.18
N TYR A 47 12.49 -8.07 17.63
CA TYR A 47 13.27 -6.88 17.30
C TYR A 47 13.09 -6.51 15.81
N TRP A 48 11.96 -5.85 15.51
CA TRP A 48 11.64 -5.33 14.17
C TRP A 48 11.69 -6.40 13.06
N GLY A 49 10.91 -7.46 13.24
CA GLY A 49 10.69 -8.45 12.18
C GLY A 49 10.03 -7.85 10.93
N LEU A 50 10.17 -8.55 9.80
CA LEU A 50 9.60 -8.08 8.53
C LEU A 50 8.10 -8.35 8.46
N ASP A 51 7.31 -7.28 8.33
CA ASP A 51 5.82 -7.31 8.30
C ASP A 51 5.25 -6.92 6.93
N TYR A 52 6.12 -6.76 5.94
CA TYR A 52 5.76 -6.40 4.57
C TYR A 52 5.95 -7.59 3.63
N PRO A 53 5.22 -7.63 2.49
CA PRO A 53 5.41 -8.68 1.51
C PRO A 53 6.78 -8.63 0.82
N PRO A 54 7.13 -9.70 0.07
CA PRO A 54 8.48 -9.94 -0.42
C PRO A 54 9.12 -8.81 -1.25
N LEU A 55 8.35 -8.01 -1.99
CA LEU A 55 8.93 -6.93 -2.81
C LEU A 55 9.60 -5.86 -1.95
N THR A 56 9.07 -5.59 -0.75
CA THR A 56 9.71 -4.70 0.23
C THR A 56 11.00 -5.30 0.77
N ALA A 57 11.09 -6.62 0.91
CA ALA A 57 12.33 -7.30 1.27
C ALA A 57 13.41 -7.08 0.20
N TYR A 58 13.05 -7.21 -1.09
CA TYR A 58 13.95 -6.97 -2.22
C TYR A 58 14.40 -5.52 -2.34
N HIS A 59 13.48 -4.60 -2.20
CA HIS A 59 13.78 -3.17 -2.15
C HIS A 59 14.73 -2.85 -0.98
N SER A 60 14.46 -3.41 0.19
CA SER A 60 15.32 -3.26 1.38
C SER A 60 16.72 -3.84 1.15
N PHE A 61 16.80 -5.00 0.51
CA PHE A 61 18.07 -5.64 0.15
C PHE A 61 18.89 -4.81 -0.83
N LEU A 62 18.26 -4.21 -1.86
CA LEU A 62 18.96 -3.36 -2.82
C LEU A 62 19.61 -2.16 -2.11
N PHE A 63 18.84 -1.42 -1.33
CA PHE A 63 19.35 -0.21 -0.67
C PHE A 63 20.30 -0.51 0.47
N GLY A 64 20.13 -1.63 1.19
CA GLY A 64 21.15 -2.04 2.13
C GLY A 64 22.50 -2.32 1.44
N LYS A 65 22.50 -2.76 0.16
CA LYS A 65 23.73 -3.17 -0.53
C LYS A 65 24.52 -1.93 -0.90
N LEU A 66 23.78 -0.91 -1.32
CA LEU A 66 24.28 0.44 -1.44
C LEU A 66 24.80 0.96 -0.08
N ALA A 67 24.06 0.77 1.01
CA ALA A 67 24.51 1.17 2.34
C ALA A 67 25.83 0.49 2.74
N GLN A 68 25.94 -0.83 2.53
CA GLN A 68 27.15 -1.62 2.79
C GLN A 68 28.35 -1.10 1.99
N TYR A 69 28.13 -0.67 0.75
CA TYR A 69 29.16 -0.10 -0.10
C TYR A 69 29.68 1.25 0.45
N PHE A 70 28.79 2.10 0.96
CA PHE A 70 29.17 3.39 1.55
C PHE A 70 29.82 3.24 2.92
N ASN A 71 29.21 2.46 3.81
CA ASN A 71 29.75 2.18 5.13
C ASN A 71 29.20 0.87 5.70
N VAL A 72 30.08 -0.11 5.87
CA VAL A 72 29.75 -1.44 6.40
C VAL A 72 29.18 -1.36 7.82
N SER A 73 29.62 -0.41 8.65
CA SER A 73 29.18 -0.30 10.05
C SER A 73 27.70 0.04 10.19
N TRP A 74 27.05 0.58 9.15
CA TRP A 74 25.61 0.84 9.15
C TRP A 74 24.79 -0.44 9.15
N VAL A 75 25.31 -1.51 8.54
CA VAL A 75 24.55 -2.73 8.23
C VAL A 75 25.00 -3.96 9.01
N GLU A 76 26.00 -3.88 9.88
CA GLU A 76 26.53 -5.05 10.61
C GLU A 76 25.48 -5.76 11.47
N LEU A 77 25.30 -7.08 11.26
CA LEU A 77 24.33 -7.87 12.01
C LEU A 77 24.62 -7.79 13.51
N TYR A 78 23.57 -7.51 14.29
CA TYR A 78 23.59 -7.29 15.75
C TYR A 78 24.33 -6.05 16.25
N LYS A 79 25.45 -5.66 15.63
CA LYS A 79 26.26 -4.52 16.06
C LYS A 79 25.64 -3.17 15.71
N SER A 80 25.01 -3.05 14.54
CA SER A 80 24.40 -1.79 14.10
C SER A 80 22.94 -1.60 14.56
N ARG A 81 22.47 -2.44 15.49
CA ARG A 81 21.13 -2.31 16.08
C ARG A 81 21.03 -1.00 16.86
N GLY A 82 20.10 -0.14 16.46
CA GLY A 82 19.95 1.19 17.05
C GLY A 82 21.08 2.16 16.70
N PHE A 83 21.81 1.93 15.59
CA PHE A 83 22.86 2.84 15.14
C PHE A 83 22.29 4.23 14.83
N GLU A 84 22.91 5.26 15.38
CA GLU A 84 22.57 6.66 15.13
C GLU A 84 23.77 7.37 14.50
N GLY A 85 23.55 7.96 13.31
CA GLY A 85 24.57 8.74 12.63
C GLY A 85 23.95 9.67 11.59
N THR A 86 24.51 10.87 11.45
CA THR A 86 24.01 11.89 10.52
C THR A 86 24.09 11.41 9.07
N ASP A 87 25.19 10.76 8.68
CA ASP A 87 25.40 10.27 7.32
C ASP A 87 24.41 9.15 6.97
N LEU A 88 24.17 8.22 7.90
CA LEU A 88 23.16 7.18 7.71
C LEU A 88 21.77 7.80 7.58
N LYS A 89 21.42 8.79 8.41
CA LYS A 89 20.15 9.50 8.33
C LYS A 89 19.95 10.19 6.98
N LEU A 90 20.99 10.82 6.44
CA LEU A 90 20.96 11.45 5.12
C LEU A 90 20.82 10.40 4.02
N PHE A 91 21.63 9.35 4.05
CA PHE A 91 21.55 8.23 3.12
C PHE A 91 20.12 7.67 3.05
N MET A 92 19.55 7.35 4.21
CA MET A 92 18.19 6.83 4.31
C MET A 92 17.15 7.81 3.74
N ARG A 93 17.27 9.12 4.00
CA ARG A 93 16.35 10.13 3.41
C ARG A 93 16.44 10.17 1.89
N PHE A 94 17.64 10.04 1.34
CA PHE A 94 17.83 9.97 -0.11
C PHE A 94 17.25 8.70 -0.71
N THR A 95 17.29 7.54 -0.02
CA THR A 95 16.68 6.31 -0.56
C THR A 95 15.16 6.42 -0.70
N VAL A 96 14.49 7.06 0.26
CA VAL A 96 13.05 7.39 0.16
C VAL A 96 12.81 8.31 -1.04
N LEU A 97 13.51 9.45 -1.11
CA LEU A 97 13.34 10.41 -2.20
C LEU A 97 13.61 9.80 -3.59
N ILE A 98 14.67 9.01 -3.74
CA ILE A 98 15.00 8.34 -5.00
C ILE A 98 13.87 7.37 -5.38
N SER A 99 13.37 6.58 -4.42
CA SER A 99 12.27 5.65 -4.68
C SER A 99 10.99 6.39 -5.12
N ASP A 100 10.69 7.51 -4.47
CA ASP A 100 9.52 8.33 -4.80
C ASP A 100 9.65 8.98 -6.17
N VAL A 101 10.83 9.54 -6.49
CA VAL A 101 11.09 10.12 -7.82
C VAL A 101 10.93 9.06 -8.92
N LEU A 102 11.47 7.86 -8.72
CA LEU A 102 11.43 6.80 -9.72
C LEU A 102 10.02 6.24 -9.93
N VAL A 103 9.23 6.11 -8.86
CA VAL A 103 7.95 5.38 -8.89
C VAL A 103 6.75 6.29 -8.78
N PHE A 104 6.70 7.15 -7.75
CA PHE A 104 5.55 8.00 -7.45
C PHE A 104 5.48 9.23 -8.36
N PHE A 105 6.59 9.92 -8.59
CA PHE A 105 6.59 11.16 -9.38
C PHE A 105 6.33 10.85 -10.85
N THR A 106 6.95 9.79 -11.37
CA THR A 106 6.72 9.32 -12.75
C THR A 106 5.28 8.88 -12.94
N SER A 107 4.68 8.17 -11.98
CA SER A 107 3.28 7.71 -12.08
C SER A 107 2.30 8.88 -12.03
N CYS A 108 2.51 9.85 -11.14
CA CYS A 108 1.67 11.05 -11.05
C CYS A 108 1.73 11.87 -12.34
N TYR A 109 2.92 12.06 -12.90
CA TYR A 109 3.11 12.74 -14.18
C TYR A 109 2.46 11.98 -15.34
N ALA A 110 2.65 10.66 -15.42
CA ALA A 110 2.04 9.83 -16.45
C ALA A 110 0.50 9.85 -16.35
N TYR A 111 -0.04 9.75 -15.13
CA TYR A 111 -1.47 9.86 -14.89
C TYR A 111 -2.03 11.21 -15.34
N SER A 112 -1.30 12.31 -15.13
CA SER A 112 -1.73 13.63 -15.57
C SER A 112 -1.96 13.69 -17.08
N LYS A 113 -1.20 12.91 -17.87
CA LYS A 113 -1.38 12.82 -19.33
C LYS A 113 -2.63 12.05 -19.75
N SER A 114 -3.23 11.27 -18.84
CA SER A 114 -4.54 10.65 -19.03
C SER A 114 -5.71 11.61 -18.79
N LEU A 115 -5.43 12.84 -18.32
CA LEU A 115 -6.42 13.86 -18.06
C LEU A 115 -6.45 14.93 -19.17
N PRO A 116 -7.53 15.71 -19.29
CA PRO A 116 -7.58 16.90 -20.14
C PRO A 116 -6.39 17.85 -19.88
N SER A 117 -5.91 18.53 -20.93
CA SER A 117 -4.71 19.40 -20.88
C SER A 117 -4.76 20.45 -19.77
N HIS A 118 -5.92 21.05 -19.52
CA HIS A 118 -6.13 22.06 -18.47
C HIS A 118 -5.96 21.50 -17.05
N MET A 119 -6.02 20.17 -16.88
CA MET A 119 -5.84 19.48 -15.59
C MET A 119 -4.43 18.90 -15.42
N HIS A 120 -3.51 19.10 -16.38
CA HIS A 120 -2.17 18.49 -16.29
C HIS A 120 -1.41 18.96 -15.06
N LEU A 121 -1.65 20.15 -14.52
CA LEU A 121 -0.98 20.62 -13.29
C LEU A 121 -1.47 19.93 -12.00
N LEU A 122 -2.53 19.15 -12.07
CA LEU A 122 -3.08 18.44 -10.91
C LEU A 122 -2.07 17.52 -10.23
N PHE A 123 -1.14 16.92 -10.99
CA PHE A 123 -0.14 16.04 -10.39
C PHE A 123 0.72 16.78 -9.35
N LEU A 124 0.94 18.09 -9.50
CA LEU A 124 1.67 18.88 -8.51
C LEU A 124 0.96 18.89 -7.15
N PHE A 125 -0.37 18.91 -7.13
CA PHE A 125 -1.13 18.81 -5.87
C PHE A 125 -0.98 17.44 -5.22
N ILE A 126 -0.92 16.38 -6.03
CA ILE A 126 -0.67 15.01 -5.53
C ILE A 126 0.74 14.91 -4.93
N LEU A 127 1.75 15.48 -5.60
CA LEU A 127 3.13 15.50 -5.11
C LEU A 127 3.30 16.35 -3.85
N LEU A 128 2.57 17.46 -3.77
CA LEU A 128 2.62 18.39 -2.64
C LEU A 128 1.65 18.03 -1.51
N TYR A 129 0.97 16.88 -1.60
CA TYR A 129 0.04 16.46 -0.56
C TYR A 129 0.76 16.30 0.78
N PRO A 130 0.42 17.12 1.82
CA PRO A 130 1.17 17.13 3.07
C PRO A 130 1.18 15.78 3.79
N GLY A 131 0.13 14.98 3.65
CA GLY A 131 0.05 13.65 4.26
C GLY A 131 1.16 12.72 3.77
N ASN A 132 1.41 12.68 2.45
CA ASN A 132 2.48 11.87 1.87
C ASN A 132 3.85 12.40 2.31
N ILE A 133 4.08 13.71 2.22
CA ILE A 133 5.37 14.32 2.56
C ILE A 133 5.72 14.10 4.03
N LEU A 134 4.79 14.35 4.95
CA LEU A 134 5.02 14.22 6.39
C LEU A 134 5.24 12.75 6.78
N ILE A 135 4.50 11.82 6.18
CA ILE A 135 4.62 10.42 6.54
C ILE A 135 5.88 9.79 5.94
N ASP A 136 6.20 10.05 4.68
CA ASP A 136 7.34 9.41 4.02
C ASP A 136 8.66 10.11 4.35
N HIS A 137 8.73 11.45 4.30
CA HIS A 137 9.97 12.20 4.55
C HIS A 137 10.14 12.70 5.98
N GLY A 138 9.04 12.77 6.75
CA GLY A 138 9.06 13.08 8.19
C GLY A 138 9.16 11.82 9.06
N HIS A 139 8.18 10.92 8.92
CA HIS A 139 8.09 9.67 9.69
C HIS A 139 8.88 8.50 9.11
N PHE A 140 9.51 8.69 7.95
CA PHE A 140 10.34 7.69 7.27
C PHE A 140 9.55 6.44 6.86
N GLN A 141 8.83 6.52 5.75
CA GLN A 141 8.08 5.40 5.18
C GLN A 141 8.25 5.37 3.66
N PHE A 142 7.99 4.22 3.04
CA PHE A 142 7.99 4.05 1.59
C PHE A 142 6.55 3.85 1.08
N ASN A 143 5.60 4.69 1.52
CA ASN A 143 4.22 4.55 1.07
C ASN A 143 4.07 4.95 -0.40
N CYS A 144 4.78 6.00 -0.82
CA CYS A 144 4.74 6.53 -2.17
C CYS A 144 5.22 5.51 -3.22
N VAL A 145 6.06 4.53 -2.86
CA VAL A 145 6.41 3.42 -3.78
C VAL A 145 5.19 2.57 -4.09
N SER A 146 4.49 2.11 -3.06
CA SER A 146 3.25 1.34 -3.19
C SER A 146 2.17 2.12 -3.94
N LEU A 147 1.87 3.34 -3.45
CA LEU A 147 0.89 4.22 -4.07
C LEU A 147 1.27 4.58 -5.51
N GLY A 148 2.56 4.73 -5.81
CA GLY A 148 3.05 5.03 -7.14
C GLY A 148 2.85 3.87 -8.12
N LEU A 149 3.11 2.63 -7.70
CA LEU A 149 2.81 1.41 -8.46
C LEU A 149 1.29 1.29 -8.71
N TYR A 150 0.49 1.69 -7.72
CA TYR A 150 -0.95 1.75 -7.86
C TYR A 150 -1.43 2.84 -8.86
N ILE A 151 -0.87 4.04 -8.81
CA ILE A 151 -1.18 5.12 -9.78
C ILE A 151 -0.75 4.70 -11.19
N TRP A 152 0.37 3.98 -11.33
CA TRP A 152 0.76 3.37 -12.61
C TRP A 152 -0.28 2.36 -13.09
N THR A 153 -0.81 1.52 -12.19
CA THR A 153 -1.93 0.62 -12.50
C THR A 153 -3.10 1.42 -13.08
N CYS A 154 -3.53 2.47 -12.40
CA CYS A 154 -4.64 3.33 -12.86
C CYS A 154 -4.36 3.96 -14.22
N THR A 155 -3.15 4.49 -14.42
CA THR A 155 -2.70 5.10 -15.68
C THR A 155 -2.76 4.09 -16.83
N LEU A 156 -2.26 2.88 -16.61
CA LEU A 156 -2.26 1.82 -17.62
C LEU A 156 -3.68 1.34 -17.94
N LEU A 157 -4.59 1.29 -16.95
CA LEU A 157 -6.01 1.00 -17.20
C LEU A 157 -6.67 2.11 -18.04
N HIS A 158 -6.39 3.38 -17.76
CA HIS A 158 -6.87 4.51 -18.57
C HIS A 158 -6.36 4.42 -20.02
N TRP A 159 -5.13 3.96 -20.22
CA TRP A 159 -4.52 3.75 -21.54
C TRP A 159 -4.89 2.40 -22.19
N ASN A 160 -5.76 1.60 -21.56
CA ASN A 160 -6.17 0.26 -22.01
C ASN A 160 -5.04 -0.79 -22.07
N TYR A 161 -3.93 -0.58 -21.35
CA TYR A 161 -2.86 -1.57 -21.17
C TYR A 161 -3.14 -2.51 -19.99
N ASP A 162 -4.24 -3.25 -20.06
CA ASP A 162 -4.80 -4.02 -18.93
C ASP A 162 -3.85 -5.08 -18.36
N ILE A 163 -3.07 -5.75 -19.22
CA ILE A 163 -2.08 -6.76 -18.79
C ILE A 163 -0.96 -6.11 -17.98
N ALA A 164 -0.42 -4.98 -18.45
CA ALA A 164 0.62 -4.25 -17.73
C ALA A 164 0.08 -3.69 -16.41
N ALA A 165 -1.16 -3.17 -16.42
CA ALA A 165 -1.81 -2.72 -15.20
C ALA A 165 -1.90 -3.82 -14.14
N ALA A 166 -2.26 -5.05 -14.54
CA ALA A 166 -2.30 -6.19 -13.61
C ALA A 166 -0.94 -6.49 -12.99
N VAL A 167 0.16 -6.42 -13.76
CA VAL A 167 1.53 -6.59 -13.25
C VAL A 167 1.88 -5.52 -12.21
N PHE A 168 1.63 -4.25 -12.54
CA PHE A 168 1.90 -3.13 -11.63
C PHE A 168 1.08 -3.23 -10.35
N PHE A 169 -0.16 -3.71 -10.43
CA PHE A 169 -0.98 -3.90 -9.23
C PHE A 169 -0.46 -5.03 -8.34
N VAL A 170 0.02 -6.13 -8.93
CA VAL A 170 0.68 -7.20 -8.18
C VAL A 170 1.95 -6.69 -7.50
N PHE A 171 2.73 -5.83 -8.16
CA PHE A 171 3.87 -5.17 -7.53
C PHE A 171 3.43 -4.26 -6.37
N SER A 172 2.38 -3.46 -6.55
CA SER A 172 1.82 -2.61 -5.49
C SER A 172 1.46 -3.44 -4.24
N LEU A 173 0.66 -4.49 -4.43
CA LEU A 173 0.26 -5.44 -3.38
C LEU A 173 1.44 -6.15 -2.72
N SER A 174 2.45 -6.52 -3.51
CA SER A 174 3.64 -7.23 -3.03
C SER A 174 4.65 -6.29 -2.35
N PHE A 175 4.49 -4.98 -2.49
CA PHE A 175 5.23 -3.97 -1.73
C PHE A 175 4.52 -3.68 -0.41
N LYS A 176 3.20 -3.43 -0.46
CA LYS A 176 2.40 -3.17 0.73
C LYS A 176 1.02 -3.82 0.61
N GLN A 177 0.71 -4.73 1.53
CA GLN A 177 -0.54 -5.48 1.56
C GLN A 177 -1.79 -4.59 1.70
N MET A 178 -1.64 -3.36 2.17
CA MET A 178 -2.75 -2.43 2.36
C MET A 178 -3.39 -2.00 1.03
N GLU A 179 -2.70 -2.17 -0.10
CA GLU A 179 -3.24 -1.95 -1.45
C GLU A 179 -4.37 -2.93 -1.81
N LEU A 180 -4.59 -3.97 -0.97
CA LEU A 180 -5.74 -4.87 -1.09
C LEU A 180 -7.07 -4.09 -1.03
N TYR A 181 -7.05 -2.89 -0.46
CA TYR A 181 -8.19 -1.98 -0.40
C TYR A 181 -8.72 -1.59 -1.79
N HIS A 182 -7.87 -1.69 -2.82
CA HIS A 182 -8.23 -1.42 -4.21
C HIS A 182 -8.53 -2.68 -5.03
N ALA A 183 -8.22 -3.86 -4.50
CA ALA A 183 -8.33 -5.12 -5.23
C ALA A 183 -9.75 -5.42 -5.74
N PRO A 184 -10.85 -5.20 -4.96
CA PRO A 184 -12.19 -5.45 -5.47
C PRO A 184 -12.52 -4.64 -6.73
N ALA A 185 -12.16 -3.35 -6.74
CA ALA A 185 -12.43 -2.47 -7.89
C ALA A 185 -11.62 -2.90 -9.12
N ILE A 186 -10.33 -3.20 -8.96
CA ILE A 186 -9.48 -3.67 -10.08
C ILE A 186 -9.97 -5.01 -10.63
N PHE A 187 -10.28 -5.95 -9.74
CA PHE A 187 -10.79 -7.26 -10.12
C PHE A 187 -12.10 -7.14 -10.90
N CYS A 188 -13.09 -6.44 -10.36
CA CYS A 188 -14.39 -6.27 -11.01
C CYS A 188 -14.30 -5.47 -12.31
N TYR A 189 -13.42 -4.48 -12.40
CA TYR A 189 -13.20 -3.73 -13.65
C TYR A 189 -12.61 -4.63 -14.75
N LEU A 190 -11.53 -5.36 -14.46
CA LEU A 190 -10.89 -6.23 -15.43
C LEU A 190 -11.77 -7.42 -15.82
N LEU A 191 -12.43 -8.05 -14.84
CA LEU A 191 -13.40 -9.12 -15.10
C LEU A 191 -14.59 -8.59 -15.91
N GLY A 192 -15.12 -7.41 -15.56
CA GLY A 192 -16.15 -6.72 -16.33
C GLY A 192 -15.73 -6.53 -17.78
N LYS A 193 -14.51 -6.03 -18.06
CA LYS A 193 -14.01 -5.91 -19.44
C LYS A 193 -13.96 -7.26 -20.17
N CYS A 194 -13.65 -8.36 -19.48
CA CYS A 194 -13.70 -9.71 -20.05
C CYS A 194 -15.13 -10.12 -20.39
N LEU A 195 -16.09 -9.88 -19.49
CA LEU A 195 -17.50 -10.23 -19.66
C LEU A 195 -18.20 -9.39 -20.75
N TYR A 196 -17.84 -8.11 -20.88
CA TYR A 196 -18.36 -7.20 -21.91
C TYR A 196 -17.78 -7.44 -23.31
N SER A 197 -16.68 -8.20 -23.39
CA SER A 197 -16.06 -8.55 -24.67
C SER A 197 -16.77 -9.77 -25.29
N PRO A 198 -16.77 -9.93 -26.63
CA PRO A 198 -17.23 -11.16 -27.26
C PRO A 198 -16.55 -12.39 -26.64
N LEU A 199 -17.31 -13.47 -26.41
CA LEU A 199 -16.90 -14.63 -25.60
C LEU A 199 -15.45 -15.08 -25.82
N LYS A 200 -15.04 -15.30 -27.08
CA LYS A 200 -13.68 -15.72 -27.43
C LYS A 200 -12.61 -14.71 -26.97
N LYS A 201 -12.83 -13.42 -27.22
CA LYS A 201 -11.90 -12.35 -26.81
C LYS A 201 -11.88 -12.20 -25.28
N GLY A 202 -13.06 -12.29 -24.65
CA GLY A 202 -13.21 -12.25 -23.20
C GLY A 202 -12.44 -13.37 -22.51
N LEU A 203 -12.59 -14.62 -22.98
CA LEU A 203 -11.88 -15.78 -22.44
C LEU A 203 -10.36 -15.67 -22.63
N ILE A 204 -9.88 -15.30 -23.82
CA ILE A 204 -8.44 -15.11 -24.06
C ILE A 204 -7.88 -14.07 -23.09
N LYS A 205 -8.57 -12.94 -22.91
CA LYS A 205 -8.14 -11.89 -21.99
C LYS A 205 -8.17 -12.35 -20.54
N PHE A 206 -9.21 -13.07 -20.12
CA PHE A 206 -9.32 -13.62 -18.77
C PHE A 206 -8.15 -14.55 -18.44
N PHE A 207 -7.86 -15.52 -19.31
CA PHE A 207 -6.74 -16.44 -19.10
C PHE A 207 -5.38 -15.74 -19.18
N SER A 208 -5.25 -14.72 -20.04
CA SER A 208 -4.02 -13.91 -20.11
C SER A 208 -3.79 -13.13 -18.81
N LEU A 209 -4.84 -12.51 -18.26
CA LEU A 209 -4.79 -11.81 -16.97
C LEU A 209 -4.47 -12.77 -15.83
N ALA A 210 -5.16 -13.91 -15.75
CA ALA A 210 -4.91 -14.93 -14.73
C ALA A 210 -3.47 -15.45 -14.79
N PHE A 211 -2.97 -15.76 -15.98
CA PHE A 211 -1.58 -16.18 -16.17
C PHE A 211 -0.59 -15.12 -15.69
N VAL A 212 -0.76 -13.87 -16.11
CA VAL A 212 0.18 -12.78 -15.78
C VAL A 212 0.16 -12.45 -14.28
N VAL A 213 -1.02 -12.45 -13.65
CA VAL A 213 -1.15 -12.26 -12.19
C VAL A 213 -0.44 -13.39 -11.44
N CYS A 214 -0.74 -14.65 -11.75
CA CYS A 214 -0.11 -15.80 -11.11
C CYS A 214 1.41 -15.84 -11.35
N PHE A 215 1.86 -15.54 -12.57
CA PHE A 215 3.28 -15.50 -12.91
C PHE A 215 4.01 -14.39 -12.16
N THR A 216 3.42 -13.18 -12.11
CA THR A 216 4.04 -12.04 -11.40
C THR A 216 4.10 -12.30 -9.89
N PHE A 217 3.05 -12.86 -9.28
CA PHE A 217 3.09 -13.32 -7.89
C PHE A 217 4.15 -14.41 -7.70
N GLY A 218 4.21 -15.38 -8.60
CA GLY A 218 5.22 -16.45 -8.60
C GLY A 218 6.65 -15.91 -8.57
N LEU A 219 6.94 -14.92 -9.42
CA LEU A 219 8.26 -14.28 -9.47
C LEU A 219 8.55 -13.44 -8.23
N THR A 220 7.60 -12.60 -7.82
CA THR A 220 7.80 -11.65 -6.71
C THR A 220 7.81 -12.32 -5.35
N TRP A 221 7.11 -13.45 -5.19
CA TRP A 221 7.06 -14.20 -3.94
C TRP A 221 8.02 -15.38 -3.90
N TYR A 222 8.69 -15.71 -5.00
CA TYR A 222 9.85 -16.61 -4.93
C TYR A 222 10.90 -15.99 -4.00
N PRO A 223 11.62 -16.75 -3.14
CA PRO A 223 11.49 -18.19 -2.90
C PRO A 223 10.47 -18.58 -1.82
N PHE A 224 9.76 -17.61 -1.24
CA PHE A 224 8.85 -17.80 -0.10
C PHE A 224 7.63 -18.69 -0.37
N ILE A 225 7.29 -18.92 -1.64
CA ILE A 225 6.21 -19.82 -2.06
C ILE A 225 6.66 -21.27 -2.29
N THR A 226 7.97 -21.56 -2.17
CA THR A 226 8.49 -22.91 -2.45
C THR A 226 8.18 -23.94 -1.37
N ASP A 227 7.82 -23.47 -0.17
CA ASP A 227 7.55 -24.29 0.99
C ASP A 227 6.34 -23.73 1.75
N ILE A 228 5.45 -24.61 2.21
CA ILE A 228 4.16 -24.24 2.79
C ILE A 228 4.34 -23.55 4.14
N GLU A 229 5.35 -23.97 4.92
CA GLU A 229 5.66 -23.37 6.21
C GLU A 229 6.18 -21.94 6.02
N GLN A 230 7.07 -21.73 5.04
CA GLN A 230 7.55 -20.38 4.69
C GLN A 230 6.44 -19.47 4.19
N PHE A 231 5.59 -19.98 3.30
CA PHE A 231 4.45 -19.21 2.81
C PHE A 231 3.53 -18.82 3.96
N GLY A 232 3.18 -19.76 4.85
CA GLY A 232 2.39 -19.51 6.05
C GLY A 232 3.04 -18.49 6.99
N ALA A 233 4.36 -18.55 7.16
CA ALA A 233 5.11 -17.58 7.96
C ALA A 233 4.98 -16.16 7.39
N VAL A 234 5.18 -15.99 6.08
CA VAL A 234 5.02 -14.69 5.41
C VAL A 234 3.59 -14.16 5.59
N ILE A 235 2.58 -14.98 5.33
CA ILE A 235 1.16 -14.60 5.47
C ILE A 235 0.82 -14.18 6.90
N SER A 236 1.28 -14.92 7.92
CA SER A 236 1.03 -14.60 9.33
C SER A 236 1.68 -13.29 9.79
N ARG A 237 2.79 -12.89 9.16
CA ARG A 237 3.45 -11.59 9.41
C ARG A 237 2.72 -10.44 8.72
N ILE A 238 2.32 -10.64 7.47
CA ILE A 238 1.60 -9.63 6.68
C ILE A 238 0.22 -9.33 7.27
N PHE A 239 -0.48 -10.36 7.77
CA PHE A 239 -1.82 -10.27 8.35
C PHE A 239 -1.81 -10.76 9.82
N PRO A 240 -1.45 -9.89 10.79
CA PRO A 240 -1.35 -10.28 12.19
C PRO A 240 -2.74 -10.32 12.86
N PHE A 241 -3.40 -11.47 12.82
CA PHE A 241 -4.76 -11.66 13.37
C PHE A 241 -4.87 -11.58 14.90
N ASN A 242 -3.75 -11.51 15.63
CA ASN A 242 -3.72 -11.60 17.10
C ASN A 242 -3.86 -10.26 17.84
N ARG A 243 -4.17 -9.15 17.14
CA ARG A 243 -4.34 -7.81 17.77
C ARG A 243 -5.81 -7.50 18.05
N GLY A 244 -6.09 -6.90 19.20
CA GLY A 244 -7.44 -6.50 19.60
C GLY A 244 -8.00 -5.29 18.83
N LEU A 245 -9.32 -5.14 18.88
CA LEU A 245 -10.06 -4.04 18.23
C LEU A 245 -9.72 -2.67 18.90
N TYR A 246 -9.34 -1.66 18.11
CA TYR A 246 -8.93 -0.30 18.54
C TYR A 246 -7.82 -0.22 19.59
N GLU A 247 -6.82 -1.10 19.55
CA GLU A 247 -5.56 -0.86 20.26
C GLU A 247 -4.91 0.47 19.82
N ASP A 248 -5.08 0.81 18.54
CA ASP A 248 -4.78 2.12 17.97
C ASP A 248 -6.06 2.96 17.84
N LYS A 249 -6.02 4.22 18.32
CA LYS A 249 -7.12 5.18 18.13
C LYS A 249 -7.12 5.66 16.68
N VAL A 250 -8.14 5.30 15.91
CA VAL A 250 -8.23 5.61 14.47
C VAL A 250 -9.59 6.23 14.16
N ALA A 251 -9.66 7.11 13.17
CA ALA A 251 -10.89 7.74 12.71
C ALA A 251 -11.78 6.78 11.87
N ASN A 252 -12.01 5.55 12.36
CA ASN A 252 -12.93 4.61 11.75
C ASN A 252 -14.25 4.54 12.53
N ILE A 253 -15.28 3.98 11.89
CA ILE A 253 -16.65 4.08 12.41
C ILE A 253 -16.77 3.47 13.79
N TRP A 254 -16.10 2.36 14.07
CA TRP A 254 -16.27 1.72 15.36
C TRP A 254 -15.36 2.19 16.47
N CYS A 255 -14.25 2.86 16.17
CA CYS A 255 -13.59 3.68 17.18
C CYS A 255 -14.47 4.88 17.55
N SER A 256 -15.10 5.56 16.59
CA SER A 256 -16.04 6.66 16.86
C SER A 256 -17.26 6.21 17.67
N LEU A 257 -17.87 5.08 17.30
CA LEU A 257 -19.01 4.52 18.03
C LEU A 257 -18.62 3.93 19.39
N SER A 258 -17.34 3.64 19.64
CA SER A 258 -16.89 3.07 20.93
C SER A 258 -17.14 3.98 22.14
N VAL A 259 -17.37 5.28 21.88
CA VAL A 259 -17.78 6.25 22.91
C VAL A 259 -19.15 5.87 23.48
N PHE A 260 -20.07 5.44 22.62
CA PHE A 260 -21.45 5.10 22.97
C PHE A 260 -21.68 3.60 23.17
N ILE A 261 -21.02 2.76 22.37
CA ILE A 261 -21.20 1.30 22.33
C ILE A 261 -19.90 0.62 22.73
N LYS A 262 -19.90 -0.10 23.86
CA LYS A 262 -18.73 -0.85 24.33
C LYS A 262 -18.65 -2.21 23.63
N TRP A 263 -18.24 -2.20 22.36
CA TRP A 263 -18.14 -3.40 21.52
C TRP A 263 -17.41 -4.58 22.17
N LYS A 264 -16.32 -4.31 22.91
CA LYS A 264 -15.51 -5.34 23.60
C LYS A 264 -16.27 -6.10 24.69
N GLU A 265 -17.31 -5.50 25.27
CA GLU A 265 -18.13 -6.12 26.31
C GLU A 265 -19.32 -6.88 25.72
N ILE A 266 -19.75 -6.52 24.50
CA ILE A 266 -20.98 -7.00 23.88
C ILE A 266 -20.69 -8.13 22.87
N VAL A 267 -19.56 -8.07 22.16
CA VAL A 267 -19.26 -8.93 21.02
C VAL A 267 -17.88 -9.57 21.19
N SER A 268 -17.78 -10.87 20.95
CA SER A 268 -16.50 -11.58 20.91
C SER A 268 -15.60 -11.08 19.78
N ILE A 269 -14.29 -11.26 19.91
CA ILE A 269 -13.32 -10.83 18.90
C ILE A 269 -13.63 -11.47 17.53
N GLN A 270 -13.90 -12.78 17.49
CA GLN A 270 -14.20 -13.49 16.24
C GLN A 270 -15.45 -12.94 15.55
N ASN A 271 -16.52 -12.71 16.31
CA ASN A 271 -17.76 -12.17 15.75
C ASN A 271 -17.55 -10.73 15.25
N MET A 272 -16.76 -9.92 15.95
CA MET A 272 -16.45 -8.56 15.53
C MET A 272 -15.66 -8.54 14.21
N VAL A 273 -14.68 -9.43 14.03
CA VAL A 273 -13.95 -9.57 12.76
C VAL A 273 -14.92 -9.86 11.62
N CYS A 274 -15.85 -10.81 11.82
CA CYS A 274 -16.88 -11.16 10.83
C CYS A 274 -17.81 -9.98 10.52
N ILE A 275 -18.27 -9.24 11.54
CA ILE A 275 -19.12 -8.06 11.37
C ILE A 275 -18.40 -6.97 10.57
N CYS A 276 -17.14 -6.69 10.90
CA CYS A 276 -16.32 -5.71 10.17
C CYS A 276 -16.15 -6.11 8.70
N ALA A 277 -15.83 -7.39 8.45
CA ALA A 277 -15.70 -7.92 7.10
C ALA A 277 -17.02 -7.82 6.32
N ALA A 278 -18.14 -8.20 6.94
CA ALA A 278 -19.47 -8.11 6.32
C ALA A 278 -19.84 -6.66 5.98
N CYS A 279 -19.70 -5.72 6.91
CA CYS A 279 -19.98 -4.30 6.67
C CYS A 279 -19.10 -3.74 5.54
N THR A 280 -17.81 -4.06 5.56
CA THR A 280 -16.88 -3.66 4.50
C THR A 280 -17.34 -4.19 3.14
N LEU A 281 -17.63 -5.49 3.02
CA LEU A 281 -18.07 -6.09 1.76
C LEU A 281 -19.42 -5.55 1.27
N ILE A 282 -20.38 -5.35 2.17
CA ILE A 282 -21.70 -4.78 1.84
C ILE A 282 -21.54 -3.37 1.26
N CYS A 283 -20.70 -2.52 1.85
CA CYS A 283 -20.46 -1.16 1.35
C CYS A 283 -19.74 -1.15 -0.01
N ILE A 284 -18.91 -2.17 -0.30
CA ILE A 284 -18.16 -2.27 -1.56
C ILE A 284 -19.02 -2.84 -2.70
N LEU A 285 -19.99 -3.69 -2.37
CA LEU A 285 -20.76 -4.48 -3.33
C LEU A 285 -21.43 -3.66 -4.46
N PRO A 286 -22.09 -2.50 -4.21
CA PRO A 286 -22.76 -1.75 -5.28
C PRO A 286 -21.82 -1.28 -6.39
N GLY A 287 -20.60 -0.86 -6.03
CA GLY A 287 -19.58 -0.45 -6.99
C GLY A 287 -19.03 -1.63 -7.78
N CYS A 288 -18.81 -2.77 -7.11
CA CYS A 288 -18.39 -4.00 -7.78
C CYS A 288 -19.43 -4.48 -8.81
N ILE A 289 -20.72 -4.47 -8.47
CA ILE A 289 -21.80 -4.83 -9.40
C ILE A 289 -21.82 -3.86 -10.58
N THR A 290 -21.68 -2.56 -10.32
CA THR A 290 -21.62 -1.52 -11.36
C THR A 290 -20.45 -1.74 -12.31
N LEU A 291 -19.28 -2.15 -11.81
CA LEU A 291 -18.12 -2.45 -12.66
C LEU A 291 -18.28 -3.71 -13.47
N LEU A 292 -18.89 -4.75 -12.91
CA LEU A 292 -19.16 -6.00 -13.63
C LEU A 292 -20.19 -5.80 -14.75
N THR A 293 -21.04 -4.77 -14.65
CA THR A 293 -22.13 -4.45 -15.61
C THR A 293 -21.88 -3.17 -16.43
N ASN A 294 -20.85 -2.40 -16.13
CA ASN A 294 -20.50 -1.21 -16.92
C ASN A 294 -19.05 -0.79 -16.62
N PRO A 295 -18.05 -1.51 -17.14
CA PRO A 295 -16.64 -1.32 -16.82
C PRO A 295 -16.06 -0.08 -17.55
N THR A 296 -16.50 1.12 -17.16
CA THR A 296 -15.93 2.38 -17.62
C THR A 296 -14.87 2.88 -16.65
N VAL A 297 -13.95 3.73 -17.15
CA VAL A 297 -12.89 4.35 -16.34
C VAL A 297 -13.49 5.22 -15.21
N GLU A 298 -14.59 5.90 -15.49
CA GLU A 298 -15.31 6.71 -14.50
C GLU A 298 -15.87 5.85 -13.36
N ASN A 299 -16.55 4.75 -13.69
CA ASN A 299 -17.06 3.81 -12.69
C ASN A 299 -15.92 3.15 -11.91
N PHE A 300 -14.77 2.89 -12.56
CA PHE A 300 -13.58 2.38 -11.91
C PHE A 300 -13.08 3.34 -10.83
N ASN A 301 -12.89 4.62 -11.18
CA ASN A 301 -12.41 5.62 -10.22
C ASN A 301 -13.37 5.78 -9.03
N ARG A 302 -14.69 5.79 -9.28
CA ARG A 302 -15.72 5.83 -8.21
C ARG A 302 -15.69 4.59 -7.32
N CYS A 303 -15.63 3.40 -7.91
CA CYS A 303 -15.60 2.16 -7.14
C CYS A 303 -14.29 2.00 -6.36
N SER A 304 -13.15 2.42 -6.89
CA SER A 304 -11.88 2.36 -6.17
C SER A 304 -11.84 3.30 -4.97
N LEU A 305 -12.41 4.51 -5.09
CA LEU A 305 -12.61 5.42 -3.95
C LEU A 305 -13.55 4.79 -2.91
N MET A 306 -14.71 4.29 -3.34
CA MET A 306 -15.68 3.65 -2.44
C MET A 306 -15.09 2.42 -1.75
N SER A 307 -14.32 1.61 -2.48
CA SER A 307 -13.63 0.43 -1.97
C SER A 307 -12.63 0.81 -0.88
N SER A 308 -11.68 1.68 -1.20
CA SER A 308 -10.64 2.10 -0.25
C SER A 308 -11.18 2.81 0.98
N LEU A 309 -12.19 3.67 0.82
CA LEU A 309 -12.85 4.33 1.94
C LEU A 309 -13.65 3.34 2.81
N SER A 310 -14.33 2.36 2.19
CA SER A 310 -15.05 1.32 2.94
C SER A 310 -14.10 0.47 3.79
N PHE A 311 -12.95 0.08 3.23
CA PHE A 311 -11.91 -0.61 3.99
C PHE A 311 -11.40 0.26 5.15
N PHE A 312 -11.11 1.54 4.92
CA PHE A 312 -10.66 2.45 5.98
C PHE A 312 -11.70 2.63 7.10
N LEU A 313 -12.97 2.76 6.75
CA LEU A 313 -14.03 3.07 7.73
C LEU A 313 -14.53 1.84 8.50
N PHE A 314 -14.61 0.68 7.85
CA PHE A 314 -15.30 -0.49 8.39
C PHE A 314 -14.41 -1.69 8.70
N SER A 315 -13.13 -1.70 8.29
CA SER A 315 -12.25 -2.83 8.59
C SER A 315 -11.93 -2.97 10.08
N TYR A 316 -11.66 -4.20 10.49
CA TYR A 316 -11.29 -4.55 11.85
C TYR A 316 -9.93 -3.96 12.27
N HIS A 317 -8.94 -4.05 11.38
CA HIS A 317 -7.60 -3.48 11.56
C HIS A 317 -7.38 -2.35 10.57
N VAL A 318 -7.33 -1.14 11.10
CA VAL A 318 -7.02 0.08 10.37
C VAL A 318 -5.99 0.83 11.19
N HIS A 319 -5.03 1.46 10.51
CA HIS A 319 -4.07 2.36 11.13
C HIS A 319 -4.34 3.79 10.67
N GLU A 320 -4.05 4.79 11.50
CA GLU A 320 -4.23 6.22 11.18
C GLU A 320 -3.65 6.59 9.79
N LYS A 321 -2.45 6.11 9.50
CA LYS A 321 -1.73 6.36 8.23
C LYS A 321 -2.37 5.71 6.99
N SER A 322 -3.28 4.75 7.16
CA SER A 322 -3.93 4.10 6.02
C SER A 322 -4.93 5.00 5.28
N ILE A 323 -5.26 6.18 5.85
CA ILE A 323 -6.04 7.21 5.15
C ILE A 323 -5.38 7.71 3.87
N LEU A 324 -4.06 7.55 3.71
CA LEU A 324 -3.36 7.89 2.48
C LEU A 324 -3.89 7.13 1.26
N ILE A 325 -4.39 5.91 1.47
CA ILE A 325 -4.89 5.02 0.41
C ILE A 325 -6.14 5.59 -0.27
N PRO A 326 -7.24 5.91 0.46
CA PRO A 326 -8.37 6.61 -0.15
C PRO A 326 -8.04 8.04 -0.57
N ALA A 327 -7.11 8.73 0.10
CA ALA A 327 -6.73 10.11 -0.24
C ALA A 327 -6.12 10.24 -1.65
N VAL A 328 -5.40 9.23 -2.15
CA VAL A 328 -4.91 9.22 -3.54
C VAL A 328 -6.05 9.36 -4.55
N TYR A 329 -7.23 8.81 -4.26
CA TYR A 329 -8.41 8.91 -5.12
C TYR A 329 -9.17 10.22 -5.02
N GLU A 330 -9.05 10.93 -3.90
CA GLU A 330 -9.60 12.27 -3.78
C GLU A 330 -9.05 13.15 -4.91
N PHE A 331 -7.75 13.04 -5.20
CA PHE A 331 -7.13 13.75 -6.32
C PHE A 331 -7.52 13.22 -7.71
N HIS A 332 -7.92 11.96 -7.84
CA HIS A 332 -8.40 11.42 -9.12
C HIS A 332 -9.84 11.86 -9.46
N VAL A 333 -10.68 12.07 -8.45
CA VAL A 333 -12.12 12.31 -8.61
C VAL A 333 -12.52 13.78 -8.41
N LEU A 334 -12.01 14.48 -7.38
CA LEU A 334 -12.38 15.87 -7.08
C LEU A 334 -12.15 16.88 -8.21
N PRO A 335 -11.04 16.84 -8.95
CA PRO A 335 -10.78 17.91 -9.91
C PRO A 335 -11.69 17.79 -11.13
N VAL A 336 -12.25 16.61 -11.42
CA VAL A 336 -13.29 16.49 -12.46
C VAL A 336 -14.57 17.19 -12.01
N THR A 337 -15.04 16.96 -10.78
CA THR A 337 -16.29 17.55 -10.27
C THR A 337 -16.16 19.03 -9.88
N ILE A 338 -15.10 19.42 -9.18
CA ILE A 338 -14.89 20.80 -8.71
C ILE A 338 -14.51 21.73 -9.87
N LEU A 339 -13.63 21.32 -10.79
CA LEU A 339 -13.33 22.18 -11.94
C LEU A 339 -14.49 22.23 -12.93
N GLN A 340 -15.27 21.16 -13.12
CA GLN A 340 -16.51 21.24 -13.88
C GLN A 340 -17.49 22.23 -13.24
N GLN A 341 -17.65 22.22 -11.93
CA GLN A 341 -18.51 23.18 -11.24
C GLN A 341 -17.98 24.62 -11.34
N ILE A 342 -16.67 24.86 -11.18
CA ILE A 342 -16.08 26.20 -11.32
C ILE A 342 -16.16 26.72 -12.76
N PHE A 343 -16.01 25.85 -13.78
CA PHE A 343 -16.18 26.24 -15.18
C PHE A 343 -17.65 26.47 -15.56
N ILE A 344 -18.59 25.67 -15.04
CA ILE A 344 -20.03 25.86 -15.24
C ILE A 344 -20.48 27.19 -14.62
N VAL A 345 -19.97 27.53 -13.42
CA VAL A 345 -20.24 28.83 -12.76
C VAL A 345 -19.63 30.03 -13.52
N ARG A 346 -18.67 29.81 -14.43
CA ARG A 346 -18.15 30.87 -15.32
C ARG A 346 -18.88 30.96 -16.66
N LEU A 347 -19.73 30.00 -17.01
CA LEU A 347 -20.49 29.93 -18.26
C LEU A 347 -21.98 30.28 -18.08
N CYS A 348 -22.49 30.28 -16.85
CA CYS A 348 -23.73 30.96 -16.45
C CYS A 348 -23.41 32.38 -15.95
#